data_AF-A0A455U9Q1-F1
#
_entry.id   AF-A0A455U9Q1-F1
#
_cell.length_a   1.000
_cell.length_b   1.000
_cell.length_c   1.000
_cell.angle_alpha   90.00
_cell.angle_beta   90.00
_cell.angle_gamma   90.00
#
_symmetry.space_group_name_H-M   'P 1'
#
loop_
_entity.id
_entity.type
_entity.pdbx_description
1 polymer ?
#
loop_
_entity_poly.entity_id
_entity_poly.type
_entity_poly.pdbx_seq_one_letter_code
_entity_poly.pdbx_strand_id
1 'polypeptide(L)'
;MPPEHLADFIAEFRAALDARGLSYGMFGHVDAGVLHVRPAIDMKDPEQEKLIRAVSDEVAALTQKYGGLLWGEHGKGVRSEYAPTFFGELYPSLQRVKAAFDPYNQLNPGKIATPAEEDQLIAKDSDPDLLTVDGVPMRGQFDRTIDERAWQAYDAAVYCNGNGTCYNYDVDDPMCPSWKATWDRRHSPKGRASLIREWLRLQSQAGIDVVEESRKKKAEGGWGFIKSFPRRVVNTLSRKQHHDYSHEVYDAMAGCLACKSCAGQCPVKVNVPQFRSQFLEVYHGRYLRRCATT
;
A
#
# COMPACT_ATOMS: atom_id res chain seq x y z
N MET A 1 9.44 8.11 23.58
CA MET A 1 10.56 8.84 24.22
C MET A 1 10.24 8.94 25.70
N PRO A 2 11.23 8.96 26.59
CA PRO A 2 11.01 9.43 27.96
C PRO A 2 10.34 10.82 27.91
N PRO A 3 9.20 11.05 28.58
CA PRO A 3 8.46 12.31 28.50
C PRO A 3 9.31 13.55 28.82
N GLU A 4 10.26 13.43 29.74
CA GLU A 4 11.21 14.47 30.15
C GLU A 4 12.12 14.97 29.01
N HIS A 5 12.36 14.14 27.99
CA HIS A 5 13.20 14.47 26.83
C HIS A 5 12.38 14.84 25.59
N LEU A 6 11.04 14.79 25.67
CA LEU A 6 10.18 14.90 24.50
C LEU A 6 10.29 16.27 23.81
N ALA A 7 10.39 17.35 24.58
CA ALA A 7 10.47 18.71 24.03
C ALA A 7 11.74 18.91 23.20
N ASP A 8 12.90 18.50 23.73
CA ASP A 8 14.19 18.60 23.03
C ASP A 8 14.23 17.69 21.80
N PHE A 9 13.72 16.46 21.92
CA PHE A 9 13.59 15.54 20.79
C PHE A 9 12.72 16.13 19.68
N ILE A 10 11.57 16.74 20.01
CA ILE A 10 10.71 17.41 19.04
C ILE A 10 11.45 18.55 18.35
N ALA A 11 12.21 19.38 19.09
CA ALA A 11 12.94 20.49 18.51
C ALA A 11 13.98 20.02 17.48
N GLU A 12 14.80 19.02 17.82
CA GLU A 12 15.81 18.48 16.91
C GLU A 12 15.20 17.73 15.73
N PHE A 13 14.14 16.95 15.94
CA PHE A 13 13.46 16.26 14.85
C PHE A 13 12.82 17.27 13.88
N ARG A 14 12.21 18.35 14.39
CA ARG A 14 11.69 19.42 13.53
C ARG A 14 12.81 20.07 12.72
N ALA A 15 13.94 20.40 13.35
CA ALA A 15 15.10 20.94 12.64
C ALA A 15 15.60 20.02 11.53
N ALA A 16 15.65 18.69 11.77
CA ALA A 16 16.02 17.70 10.77
C ALA A 16 15.09 17.70 9.53
N LEU A 17 13.77 17.85 9.75
CA LEU A 17 12.79 17.91 8.66
C LEU A 17 12.80 19.28 7.96
N ASP A 18 12.89 20.37 8.71
CA ASP A 18 12.89 21.75 8.22
C ASP A 18 14.14 22.01 7.35
N ALA A 19 15.31 21.49 7.74
CA ALA A 19 16.55 21.58 6.97
C ALA A 19 16.45 20.96 5.57
N ARG A 20 15.49 20.05 5.37
CA ARG A 20 15.20 19.40 4.08
C ARG A 20 14.00 20.01 3.35
N GLY A 21 13.42 21.08 3.89
CA GLY A 21 12.23 21.73 3.32
C GLY A 21 10.98 20.86 3.34
N LEU A 22 10.91 19.84 4.21
CA LEU A 22 9.79 18.91 4.25
C LEU A 22 8.61 19.52 5.02
N SER A 23 7.42 19.46 4.44
CA SER A 23 6.18 19.63 5.22
C SER A 23 5.89 18.36 6.03
N TYR A 24 5.36 18.48 7.24
CA TYR A 24 5.06 17.31 8.08
C TYR A 24 3.87 17.54 9.01
N GLY A 25 3.17 16.44 9.30
CA GLY A 25 2.24 16.38 10.43
C GLY A 25 2.92 15.73 11.64
N MET A 26 2.75 16.31 12.83
CA MET A 26 3.30 15.79 14.08
C MET A 26 2.22 15.85 15.17
N PHE A 27 1.87 14.71 15.74
CA PHE A 27 0.83 14.57 16.76
C PHE A 27 1.12 13.36 17.64
N GLY A 28 0.55 13.27 18.85
CA GLY A 28 0.74 12.09 19.68
C GLY A 28 0.26 12.26 21.12
N HIS A 29 0.56 11.25 21.92
CA HIS A 29 0.21 11.16 23.33
C HIS A 29 1.42 11.62 24.16
N VAL A 30 1.46 12.91 24.46
CA VAL A 30 2.58 13.58 25.15
C VAL A 30 2.81 12.98 26.54
N ASP A 31 1.73 12.62 27.24
CA ASP A 31 1.73 11.97 28.55
C ASP A 31 2.43 10.60 28.53
N ALA A 32 2.29 9.86 27.43
CA ALA A 32 2.95 8.57 27.22
C ALA A 32 4.31 8.69 26.48
N GLY A 33 4.73 9.90 26.12
CA GLY A 33 5.94 10.13 25.32
C GLY A 33 5.88 9.50 23.92
N VAL A 34 4.69 9.32 23.35
CA VAL A 34 4.47 8.73 22.02
C VAL A 34 4.23 9.84 21.00
N LEU A 35 5.04 9.85 19.94
CA LEU A 35 4.94 10.83 18.86
C LEU A 35 4.75 10.13 17.50
N HIS A 36 3.77 10.58 16.74
CA HIS A 36 3.51 10.17 15.37
C HIS A 36 3.90 11.34 14.45
N VAL A 37 4.89 11.08 13.59
CA VAL A 37 5.38 12.06 12.62
C VAL A 37 5.17 11.53 11.22
N ARG A 38 4.66 12.37 10.34
CA ARG A 38 4.40 12.06 8.93
C ARG A 38 5.00 13.15 8.05
N PRO A 39 6.28 13.02 7.66
CA PRO A 39 6.87 13.86 6.63
C PRO A 39 6.18 13.61 5.29
N ALA A 40 5.86 14.68 4.57
CA ALA A 40 5.33 14.64 3.23
C ALA A 40 6.49 14.45 2.25
N ILE A 41 6.76 13.20 1.88
CA ILE A 41 7.79 12.82 0.91
C ILE A 41 7.08 12.25 -0.32
N ASP A 42 7.35 12.80 -1.50
CA ASP A 42 6.87 12.24 -2.74
C ASP A 42 7.72 11.04 -3.16
N MET A 43 7.25 9.84 -2.83
CA MET A 43 7.90 8.58 -3.20
C MET A 43 7.96 8.29 -4.70
N LYS A 44 7.30 9.10 -5.53
CA LYS A 44 7.26 8.99 -6.99
C LYS A 44 8.33 9.86 -7.64
N ASP A 45 8.96 10.77 -6.88
CA ASP A 45 10.13 11.54 -7.29
C ASP A 45 11.42 10.81 -6.85
N PRO A 46 12.34 10.44 -7.78
CA PRO A 46 13.54 9.68 -7.44
C PRO A 46 14.48 10.42 -6.47
N GLU A 47 14.47 11.75 -6.47
CA GLU A 47 15.32 12.53 -5.57
C GLU A 47 14.74 12.56 -4.16
N GLN A 48 13.42 12.72 -4.03
CA GLN A 48 12.75 12.66 -2.73
C GLN A 48 12.73 11.25 -2.12
N GLU A 49 12.67 10.22 -2.96
CA GLU A 49 12.74 8.82 -2.52
C GLU A 49 14.01 8.53 -1.70
N LYS A 50 15.15 9.13 -2.08
CA LYS A 50 16.43 9.01 -1.33
C LYS A 50 16.35 9.58 0.09
N LEU A 51 15.42 10.53 0.34
CA LEU A 51 15.24 11.12 1.66
C LEU A 51 14.74 10.10 2.69
N ILE A 52 14.09 9.00 2.27
CA ILE A 52 13.65 7.97 3.22
C ILE A 52 14.82 7.41 4.02
N ARG A 53 15.93 7.09 3.37
CA ARG A 53 17.15 6.59 4.02
C ARG A 53 17.69 7.63 5.00
N ALA A 54 18.00 8.83 4.48
CA ALA A 54 18.62 9.89 5.26
C ALA A 54 17.78 10.31 6.48
N VAL A 55 16.46 10.45 6.32
CA VAL A 55 15.55 10.81 7.41
C VAL A 55 15.40 9.65 8.40
N SER A 56 15.29 8.41 7.93
CA SER A 56 15.14 7.25 8.83
C SER A 56 16.37 7.05 9.71
N ASP A 57 17.57 7.17 9.13
CA ASP A 57 18.83 7.03 9.87
C ASP A 57 19.00 8.15 10.91
N GLU A 58 18.73 9.40 10.54
CA GLU A 58 18.82 10.54 11.47
C GLU A 58 17.79 10.43 12.60
N VAL A 59 16.54 10.05 12.29
CA VAL A 59 15.51 9.85 13.32
C VAL A 59 15.85 8.67 14.23
N ALA A 60 16.42 7.59 13.70
CA ALA A 60 16.90 6.46 14.51
C ALA A 60 18.01 6.91 15.47
N ALA A 61 18.97 7.70 15.00
CA ALA A 61 20.05 8.24 15.82
C ALA A 61 19.54 9.21 16.90
N LEU A 62 18.64 10.14 16.54
CA LEU A 62 17.99 11.04 17.50
C LEU A 62 17.21 10.25 18.55
N THR A 63 16.47 9.25 18.13
CA THR A 63 15.69 8.39 19.04
C THR A 63 16.59 7.70 20.07
N GLN A 64 17.77 7.21 19.66
CA GLN A 64 18.75 6.63 20.59
C GLN A 64 19.41 7.66 21.50
N LYS A 65 19.76 8.84 20.96
CA LYS A 65 20.34 9.96 21.73
C LYS A 65 19.50 10.29 22.97
N TYR A 66 18.18 10.25 22.83
CA TYR A 66 17.23 10.54 23.92
C TYR A 66 16.70 9.29 24.64
N GLY A 67 17.35 8.14 24.47
CA GLY A 67 17.01 6.90 25.20
C GLY A 67 15.61 6.36 24.91
N GLY A 68 15.05 6.62 23.73
CA GLY A 68 13.73 6.16 23.37
C GLY A 68 13.71 5.00 22.37
N LEU A 69 12.51 4.74 21.83
CA LEU A 69 12.25 3.65 20.88
C LEU A 69 11.69 4.19 19.56
N LEU A 70 12.22 3.72 18.45
CA LEU A 70 11.83 4.17 17.10
C LEU A 70 10.40 3.72 16.71
N TRP A 71 9.90 2.67 17.38
CA TRP A 71 8.58 2.08 17.15
C TRP A 71 7.82 1.97 18.47
N GLY A 72 6.92 2.92 18.75
CA GLY A 72 6.03 2.86 19.91
C GLY A 72 4.87 1.88 19.73
N GLU A 73 4.04 2.11 18.70
CA GLU A 73 2.80 1.34 18.50
C GLU A 73 2.78 0.57 17.17
N HIS A 74 3.19 1.22 16.09
CA HIS A 74 3.14 0.64 14.75
C HIS A 74 4.40 -0.21 14.56
N GLY A 75 4.24 -1.54 14.54
CA GLY A 75 5.31 -2.54 14.53
C GLY A 75 6.44 -2.32 13.49
N LYS A 76 7.52 -3.09 13.63
CA LYS A 76 8.82 -2.80 13.00
C LYS A 76 8.81 -2.96 11.47
N GLY A 77 8.33 -4.10 10.97
CA GLY A 77 8.30 -4.37 9.52
C GLY A 77 9.70 -4.29 8.90
N VAL A 78 9.83 -3.61 7.76
CA VAL A 78 11.16 -3.37 7.12
C VAL A 78 12.05 -2.41 7.90
N ARG A 79 11.49 -1.63 8.85
CA ARG A 79 12.29 -0.79 9.76
C ARG A 79 13.05 -1.60 10.81
N SER A 80 12.95 -2.93 10.75
CA SER A 80 13.71 -3.82 11.62
C SER A 80 15.20 -3.82 11.31
N GLU A 81 15.63 -3.20 10.20
CA GLU A 81 17.05 -2.86 9.94
C GLU A 81 17.75 -2.28 11.19
N TYR A 82 17.06 -1.41 11.95
CA TYR A 82 17.62 -0.80 13.16
C TYR A 82 17.47 -1.66 14.43
N ALA A 83 16.80 -2.81 14.35
CA ALA A 83 16.52 -3.65 15.53
C ALA A 83 17.80 -4.09 16.26
N PRO A 84 18.89 -4.51 15.59
CA PRO A 84 20.12 -4.88 16.27
C PRO A 84 20.66 -3.76 17.15
N THR A 85 20.60 -2.50 16.70
CA THR A 85 21.09 -1.35 17.47
C THR A 85 20.18 -1.05 18.67
N PHE A 86 18.86 -1.16 18.53
CA PHE A 86 17.92 -0.87 19.62
C PHE A 86 17.81 -1.99 20.66
N PHE A 87 18.00 -3.25 20.28
CA PHE A 87 17.99 -4.38 21.21
C PHE A 87 19.39 -4.69 21.76
N GLY A 88 20.46 -4.29 21.06
CA GLY A 88 21.84 -4.54 21.46
C GLY A 88 22.11 -6.02 21.71
N GLU A 89 22.66 -6.32 22.88
CA GLU A 89 22.99 -7.68 23.33
C GLU A 89 21.76 -8.62 23.43
N LEU A 90 20.54 -8.07 23.43
CA LEU A 90 19.32 -8.87 23.45
C LEU A 90 18.86 -9.30 22.07
N TYR A 91 19.38 -8.72 20.98
CA TYR A 91 18.97 -9.07 19.62
C TYR A 91 19.15 -10.57 19.30
N PRO A 92 20.26 -11.24 19.67
CA PRO A 92 20.41 -12.69 19.51
C PRO A 92 19.31 -13.52 20.20
N SER A 93 18.70 -13.00 21.28
CA SER A 93 17.57 -13.67 21.94
C SER A 93 16.33 -13.69 21.04
N LEU A 94 16.08 -12.63 20.26
CA LEU A 94 15.01 -12.61 19.27
C LEU A 94 15.27 -13.61 18.14
N GLN A 95 16.53 -13.73 17.72
CA GLN A 95 16.94 -14.69 16.69
C GLN A 95 16.76 -16.14 17.15
N ARG A 96 17.09 -16.46 18.41
CA ARG A 96 16.82 -17.79 19.01
C ARG A 96 15.33 -18.11 19.08
N VAL A 97 14.50 -17.13 19.46
CA VAL A 97 13.03 -17.30 19.44
C VAL A 97 12.55 -17.54 18.01
N LYS A 98 13.01 -16.76 17.04
CA LYS A 98 12.68 -16.96 15.63
C LYS A 98 13.08 -18.35 15.13
N ALA A 99 14.28 -18.81 15.47
CA ALA A 99 14.78 -20.14 15.14
C ALA A 99 13.94 -21.27 15.73
N ALA A 100 13.48 -21.13 16.98
CA ALA A 100 12.67 -22.16 17.64
C ALA A 100 11.29 -22.37 16.98
N PHE A 101 10.67 -21.30 16.46
CA PHE A 101 9.33 -21.36 15.87
C PHE A 101 9.32 -21.38 14.33
N ASP A 102 10.39 -20.94 13.67
CA ASP A 102 10.51 -20.87 12.21
C ASP A 102 11.98 -21.09 11.77
N PRO A 103 12.53 -22.30 11.96
CA PRO A 103 13.93 -22.60 11.67
C PRO A 103 14.30 -22.48 10.19
N TYR A 104 13.32 -22.61 9.30
CA TYR A 104 13.48 -22.46 7.85
C TYR A 104 13.11 -21.07 7.33
N ASN A 105 12.87 -20.12 8.22
CA ASN A 105 12.59 -18.71 7.91
C ASN A 105 11.44 -18.47 6.89
N GLN A 106 10.39 -19.29 6.92
CA GLN A 106 9.27 -19.20 5.97
C GLN A 106 8.28 -18.09 6.32
N LEU A 107 8.22 -17.71 7.60
CA LEU A 107 7.26 -16.75 8.13
C LEU A 107 7.84 -15.33 8.10
N ASN A 108 7.56 -14.63 7.00
CA ASN A 108 7.86 -13.21 6.81
C ASN A 108 9.37 -12.86 6.96
N PRO A 109 10.23 -13.46 6.11
CA PRO A 109 11.68 -13.33 6.17
C PRO A 109 12.17 -11.87 6.06
N GLY A 110 13.35 -11.62 6.64
CA GLY A 110 14.03 -10.32 6.60
C GLY A 110 13.36 -9.21 7.42
N LYS A 111 12.44 -9.55 8.35
CA LYS A 111 11.75 -8.58 9.23
C LYS A 111 11.77 -9.07 10.66
N ILE A 112 11.82 -8.12 11.60
CA ILE A 112 11.88 -8.28 13.06
C ILE A 112 13.16 -8.97 13.53
N ALA A 113 13.41 -10.21 13.10
CA ALA A 113 14.60 -10.99 13.39
C ALA A 113 14.79 -12.08 12.34
N THR A 114 16.04 -12.46 12.10
CA THR A 114 16.44 -13.62 11.29
C THR A 114 16.83 -14.79 12.21
N PRO A 115 16.48 -16.05 11.89
CA PRO A 115 16.81 -17.19 12.76
C PRO A 115 18.32 -17.45 12.82
N ALA A 116 18.88 -17.50 14.02
CA ALA A 116 20.29 -17.79 14.26
C ALA A 116 20.50 -18.72 15.46
N GLU A 117 21.55 -19.54 15.38
CA GLU A 117 22.07 -20.39 16.46
C GLU A 117 23.58 -20.14 16.58
N GLU A 118 24.08 -19.92 17.80
CA GLU A 118 25.49 -19.57 18.06
C GLU A 118 26.01 -18.43 17.16
N ASP A 119 25.19 -17.39 16.96
CA ASP A 119 25.45 -16.24 16.08
C ASP A 119 25.66 -16.59 14.60
N GLN A 120 25.29 -17.80 14.19
CA GLN A 120 25.24 -18.23 12.80
C GLN A 120 23.79 -18.36 12.32
N LEU A 121 23.48 -17.72 11.19
CA LEU A 121 22.19 -17.85 10.53
C LEU A 121 21.95 -19.31 10.11
N ILE A 122 20.79 -19.86 10.47
CA ILE A 122 20.45 -21.28 10.25
C ILE A 122 20.02 -21.52 8.79
N ALA A 123 19.42 -20.51 8.16
CA ALA A 123 18.78 -20.63 6.85
C ALA A 123 19.48 -19.79 5.75
N LYS A 124 20.81 -19.60 5.82
CA LYS A 124 21.61 -18.67 4.96
C LYS A 124 21.26 -18.68 3.47
N ASP A 125 21.00 -19.85 2.88
CA ASP A 125 20.72 -19.97 1.44
C ASP A 125 19.33 -19.44 1.05
N SER A 126 18.45 -19.25 2.03
CA SER A 126 17.06 -18.80 1.86
C SER A 126 16.71 -17.56 2.70
N ASP A 127 17.66 -17.08 3.50
CA ASP A 127 17.47 -16.01 4.47
C ASP A 127 18.07 -14.72 3.92
N PRO A 128 17.24 -13.76 3.45
CA PRO A 128 17.72 -12.41 3.36
C PRO A 128 18.00 -11.95 4.79
N ASP A 129 19.23 -11.50 5.07
CA ASP A 129 19.51 -10.63 6.21
C ASP A 129 18.39 -9.58 6.37
N LEU A 130 18.29 -8.97 7.56
CA LEU A 130 17.28 -7.94 7.80
C LEU A 130 17.18 -6.97 6.62
N LEU A 131 16.00 -6.90 6.01
CA LEU A 131 15.76 -6.06 4.86
C LEU A 131 16.00 -4.61 5.26
N THR A 132 16.75 -3.89 4.44
CA THR A 132 16.97 -2.47 4.65
C THR A 132 15.73 -1.68 4.23
N VAL A 133 15.49 -0.51 4.84
CA VAL A 133 14.28 0.28 4.55
C VAL A 133 14.19 0.76 3.10
N ASP A 134 15.31 0.80 2.38
CA ASP A 134 15.44 1.13 0.95
C ASP A 134 15.85 -0.06 0.05
N GLY A 135 16.08 -1.25 0.63
CA GLY A 135 16.49 -2.45 -0.10
C GLY A 135 15.32 -3.23 -0.70
N VAL A 136 14.08 -2.79 -0.46
CA VAL A 136 12.87 -3.39 -1.02
C VAL A 136 12.24 -2.44 -2.04
N PRO A 137 11.64 -2.98 -3.13
CA PRO A 137 10.91 -2.14 -4.07
C PRO A 137 9.84 -1.31 -3.37
N MET A 138 9.96 0.01 -3.50
CA MET A 138 9.02 0.93 -2.88
C MET A 138 7.81 1.11 -3.77
N ARG A 139 6.66 1.29 -3.12
CA ARG A 139 5.39 1.52 -3.80
C ARG A 139 5.46 2.68 -4.81
N GLY A 140 6.16 3.76 -4.45
CA GLY A 140 6.32 4.95 -5.27
C GLY A 140 7.06 4.69 -6.59
N GLN A 141 8.00 3.74 -6.62
CA GLN A 141 8.74 3.36 -7.84
C GLN A 141 7.80 2.82 -8.91
N PHE A 142 6.86 1.95 -8.52
CA PHE A 142 5.82 1.43 -9.42
C PHE A 142 4.80 2.51 -9.78
N ASP A 143 4.34 3.25 -8.76
CA ASP A 143 3.32 4.28 -8.97
C ASP A 143 3.80 5.28 -10.03
N ARG A 144 5.07 5.75 -9.97
CA ARG A 144 5.69 6.71 -10.91
C ARG A 144 5.56 6.35 -12.41
N THR A 145 5.33 5.07 -12.72
CA THR A 145 5.22 4.58 -14.11
C THR A 145 3.81 4.67 -14.70
N ILE A 146 2.83 5.02 -13.88
CA ILE A 146 1.46 5.29 -14.31
C ILE A 146 1.37 6.75 -14.78
N ASP A 147 0.62 7.01 -15.84
CA ASP A 147 0.38 8.35 -16.38
C ASP A 147 -0.25 9.29 -15.32
N GLU A 148 0.27 10.51 -15.20
CA GLU A 148 -0.17 11.48 -14.20
C GLU A 148 -1.67 11.81 -14.29
N ARG A 149 -2.23 11.86 -15.51
CA ARG A 149 -3.66 12.13 -15.71
C ARG A 149 -4.50 11.00 -15.13
N ALA A 150 -4.02 9.77 -15.25
CA ALA A 150 -4.66 8.61 -14.66
C ALA A 150 -4.62 8.65 -13.12
N TRP A 151 -3.55 9.15 -12.50
CA TRP A 151 -3.54 9.36 -11.05
C TRP A 151 -4.57 10.35 -10.58
N GLN A 152 -4.60 11.52 -11.22
CA GLN A 152 -5.52 12.60 -10.84
C GLN A 152 -6.97 12.13 -11.00
N ALA A 153 -7.27 11.35 -12.05
CA ALA A 153 -8.59 10.80 -12.28
C ALA A 153 -8.96 9.68 -11.28
N TYR A 154 -8.00 8.86 -10.85
CA TYR A 154 -8.22 7.70 -9.96
C TYR A 154 -7.63 7.91 -8.55
N ASP A 155 -7.64 9.15 -8.07
CA ASP A 155 -7.06 9.58 -6.79
C ASP A 155 -7.52 8.72 -5.59
N ALA A 156 -8.81 8.37 -5.55
CA ALA A 156 -9.44 7.56 -4.53
C ALA A 156 -8.85 6.14 -4.40
N ALA A 157 -8.22 5.61 -5.46
CA ALA A 157 -7.47 4.36 -5.43
C ALA A 157 -5.97 4.61 -5.17
N VAL A 158 -5.37 5.57 -5.88
CA VAL A 158 -3.92 5.83 -5.84
C VAL A 158 -3.46 6.32 -4.47
N TYR A 159 -4.26 7.14 -3.78
CA TYR A 159 -3.93 7.65 -2.45
C TYR A 159 -4.17 6.66 -1.31
N CYS A 160 -4.60 5.43 -1.59
CA CYS A 160 -4.62 4.39 -0.57
C CYS A 160 -3.20 4.20 -0.02
N ASN A 161 -2.96 4.65 1.22
CA ASN A 161 -1.65 4.56 1.85
C ASN A 161 -1.27 3.13 2.26
N GLY A 162 -2.15 2.15 2.04
CA GLY A 162 -1.90 0.73 2.33
C GLY A 162 -2.14 0.34 3.78
N ASN A 163 -2.77 1.18 4.61
CA ASN A 163 -3.17 0.80 5.96
C ASN A 163 -4.07 -0.46 5.95
N GLY A 164 -3.97 -1.26 7.01
CA GLY A 164 -4.66 -2.55 7.14
C GLY A 164 -6.02 -2.47 7.82
N THR A 165 -6.52 -1.29 8.18
CA THR A 165 -7.78 -1.12 8.94
C THR A 165 -8.95 -1.86 8.29
N CYS A 166 -8.94 -1.95 6.96
CA CYS A 166 -9.96 -2.62 6.20
C CYS A 166 -9.97 -4.15 6.24
N TYR A 167 -8.95 -4.76 6.85
CA TYR A 167 -8.94 -6.19 7.19
C TYR A 167 -9.59 -6.42 8.56
N ASN A 168 -10.79 -5.86 8.75
CA ASN A 168 -11.53 -6.04 9.99
C ASN A 168 -12.24 -7.41 10.00
N TYR A 169 -12.23 -8.06 11.16
CA TYR A 169 -12.87 -9.34 11.45
C TYR A 169 -14.23 -9.18 12.17
N ASP A 170 -14.47 -8.02 12.79
CA ASP A 170 -15.75 -7.70 13.43
C ASP A 170 -16.85 -7.72 12.39
N VAL A 171 -17.87 -8.57 12.59
CA VAL A 171 -18.96 -8.80 11.65
C VAL A 171 -19.88 -7.59 11.52
N ASP A 172 -20.01 -6.79 12.59
CA ASP A 172 -20.96 -5.67 12.69
C ASP A 172 -20.41 -4.35 12.16
N ASP A 173 -19.08 -4.23 12.01
CA ASP A 173 -18.48 -3.05 11.36
C ASP A 173 -18.93 -2.97 9.88
N PRO A 174 -19.53 -1.87 9.41
CA PRO A 174 -20.05 -1.79 8.04
C PRO A 174 -19.01 -1.85 6.90
N MET A 175 -17.72 -2.11 7.16
CA MET A 175 -16.67 -2.19 6.15
C MET A 175 -16.61 -3.52 5.36
N CYS A 176 -16.87 -3.42 4.05
CA CYS A 176 -16.64 -4.44 3.01
C CYS A 176 -17.10 -5.88 3.34
N PRO A 177 -18.41 -6.17 3.22
CA PRO A 177 -18.97 -7.51 3.44
C PRO A 177 -18.34 -8.60 2.56
N SER A 178 -17.93 -8.28 1.33
CA SER A 178 -17.31 -9.28 0.44
C SER A 178 -15.95 -9.78 0.94
N TRP A 179 -15.14 -8.93 1.57
CA TRP A 179 -13.90 -9.37 2.22
C TRP A 179 -14.20 -10.31 3.39
N LYS A 180 -15.17 -9.98 4.24
CA LYS A 180 -15.56 -10.79 5.40
C LYS A 180 -16.14 -12.15 5.00
N ALA A 181 -16.89 -12.19 3.91
CA ALA A 181 -17.49 -13.41 3.40
C ALA A 181 -16.47 -14.35 2.76
N THR A 182 -15.50 -13.82 2.01
CA THR A 182 -14.57 -14.64 1.22
C THR A 182 -13.21 -14.85 1.88
N TRP A 183 -12.83 -14.00 2.84
CA TRP A 183 -11.48 -13.92 3.38
C TRP A 183 -10.38 -13.73 2.32
N ASP A 184 -10.77 -13.24 1.14
CA ASP A 184 -9.85 -12.90 0.05
C ASP A 184 -9.60 -11.40 0.01
N ARG A 185 -8.34 -11.02 0.28
CA ARG A 185 -7.91 -9.63 0.48
C ARG A 185 -8.16 -8.77 -0.75
N ARG A 186 -8.27 -9.37 -1.94
CA ARG A 186 -8.64 -8.68 -3.19
C ARG A 186 -10.01 -8.00 -3.09
N HIS A 187 -10.90 -8.51 -2.25
CA HIS A 187 -12.24 -7.95 -2.04
C HIS A 187 -12.30 -6.86 -0.97
N SER A 188 -11.20 -6.53 -0.29
CA SER A 188 -11.13 -5.40 0.65
C SER A 188 -10.93 -4.06 -0.08
N PRO A 189 -11.18 -2.90 0.56
CA PRO A 189 -10.85 -1.58 0.02
C PRO A 189 -9.38 -1.48 -0.42
N LYS A 190 -8.45 -1.95 0.42
CA LYS A 190 -7.01 -1.95 0.11
C LYS A 190 -6.71 -2.84 -1.09
N GLY A 191 -7.24 -4.07 -1.12
CA GLY A 191 -7.02 -4.98 -2.25
C GLY A 191 -7.53 -4.41 -3.56
N ARG A 192 -8.74 -3.85 -3.55
CA ARG A 192 -9.36 -3.18 -4.71
C ARG A 192 -8.57 -1.98 -5.20
N ALA A 193 -8.08 -1.14 -4.28
CA ALA A 193 -7.22 -0.01 -4.62
C ALA A 193 -5.89 -0.49 -5.24
N SER A 194 -5.28 -1.53 -4.68
CA SER A 194 -4.06 -2.14 -5.24
C SER A 194 -4.29 -2.72 -6.64
N LEU A 195 -5.39 -3.43 -6.87
CA LEU A 195 -5.75 -3.97 -8.18
C LEU A 195 -5.93 -2.85 -9.23
N ILE A 196 -6.60 -1.76 -8.86
CA ILE A 196 -6.78 -0.60 -9.75
C ILE A 196 -5.43 0.06 -10.06
N ARG A 197 -4.58 0.27 -9.07
CA ARG A 197 -3.25 0.86 -9.28
C ARG A 197 -2.41 0.04 -10.25
N GLU A 198 -2.39 -1.28 -10.06
CA GLU A 198 -1.70 -2.18 -10.98
C GLU A 198 -2.30 -2.17 -12.38
N TRP A 199 -3.64 -2.13 -12.49
CA TRP A 199 -4.31 -2.00 -13.78
C TRP A 199 -3.93 -0.71 -14.49
N LEU A 200 -3.96 0.43 -13.80
CA LEU A 200 -3.51 1.71 -14.36
C LEU A 200 -2.06 1.63 -14.85
N ARG A 201 -1.18 0.97 -14.09
CA ARG A 201 0.23 0.77 -14.47
C ARG A 201 0.38 -0.01 -15.76
N LEU A 202 -0.32 -1.15 -15.87
CA LEU A 202 -0.31 -1.98 -17.07
C LEU A 202 -0.91 -1.25 -18.28
N GLN A 203 -1.97 -0.46 -18.08
CA GLN A 203 -2.55 0.35 -19.15
C GLN A 203 -1.59 1.43 -19.63
N SER A 204 -0.91 2.15 -18.72
CA SER A 204 0.11 3.14 -19.07
C SER A 204 1.30 2.51 -19.81
N GLN A 205 1.76 1.33 -19.40
CA GLN A 205 2.81 0.58 -20.10
C GLN A 205 2.39 0.15 -21.51
N ALA A 206 1.11 -0.17 -21.71
CA ALA A 206 0.55 -0.46 -23.02
C ALA A 206 0.28 0.80 -23.88
N GLY A 207 0.61 1.99 -23.38
CA GLY A 207 0.35 3.27 -24.07
C GLY A 207 -1.14 3.65 -24.13
N ILE A 208 -1.97 3.10 -23.24
CA ILE A 208 -3.41 3.33 -23.22
C ILE A 208 -3.74 4.43 -22.21
N ASP A 209 -4.30 5.53 -22.71
CA ASP A 209 -4.84 6.62 -21.90
C ASP A 209 -6.28 6.30 -21.46
N VAL A 210 -6.43 5.76 -20.26
CA VAL A 210 -7.73 5.35 -19.71
C VAL A 210 -8.69 6.53 -19.49
N VAL A 211 -8.18 7.74 -19.30
CA VAL A 211 -8.98 8.95 -19.07
C VAL A 211 -9.58 9.42 -20.39
N GLU A 212 -8.77 9.48 -21.43
CA GLU A 212 -9.23 9.84 -22.77
C GLU A 212 -10.14 8.74 -23.36
N GLU A 213 -9.88 7.46 -23.11
CA GLU A 213 -10.79 6.38 -23.51
C GLU A 213 -12.16 6.52 -22.85
N SER A 214 -12.22 6.82 -21.55
CA SER A 214 -13.47 7.15 -20.83
C SER A 214 -14.18 8.34 -21.48
N ARG A 215 -13.46 9.44 -21.75
CA ARG A 215 -14.01 10.65 -22.37
C ARG A 215 -14.59 10.37 -23.77
N LYS A 216 -13.86 9.67 -24.64
CA LYS A 216 -14.33 9.28 -25.98
C LYS A 216 -15.61 8.45 -25.90
N LYS A 217 -15.66 7.49 -24.98
CA LYS A 217 -16.84 6.63 -24.80
C LYS A 217 -18.07 7.41 -24.34
N LYS A 218 -17.89 8.45 -23.50
CA LYS A 218 -18.99 9.38 -23.14
C LYS A 218 -19.45 10.20 -24.34
N ALA A 219 -18.52 10.69 -25.16
CA ALA A 219 -18.83 11.52 -26.33
C ALA A 219 -19.51 10.75 -27.47
N GLU A 220 -19.22 9.45 -27.61
CA GLU A 220 -19.73 8.56 -28.67
C GLU A 220 -21.27 8.35 -28.66
N GLY A 221 -21.94 8.57 -27.52
CA GLY A 221 -23.39 8.45 -27.37
C GLY A 221 -23.95 7.08 -27.79
N GLY A 222 -25.25 7.03 -28.13
CA GLY A 222 -25.93 5.79 -28.53
C GLY A 222 -25.43 5.19 -29.86
N TRP A 223 -25.01 6.04 -30.80
CA TRP A 223 -24.51 5.59 -32.10
C TRP A 223 -23.16 4.87 -32.01
N GLY A 224 -22.21 5.39 -31.22
CA GLY A 224 -20.93 4.72 -31.01
C GLY A 224 -21.06 3.41 -30.20
N PHE A 225 -22.08 3.31 -29.34
CA PHE A 225 -22.43 2.03 -28.69
C PHE A 225 -22.80 0.96 -29.72
N ILE A 226 -23.69 1.27 -30.68
CA ILE A 226 -24.09 0.33 -31.73
C ILE A 226 -22.89 -0.08 -32.60
N LYS A 227 -22.07 0.91 -33.02
CA LYS A 227 -20.89 0.65 -33.86
C LYS A 227 -19.85 -0.25 -33.19
N SER A 228 -19.67 -0.12 -31.88
CA SER A 228 -18.70 -0.93 -31.13
C SER A 228 -19.23 -2.29 -30.67
N PHE A 229 -20.54 -2.55 -30.82
CA PHE A 229 -21.19 -3.77 -30.34
C PHE A 229 -20.59 -5.07 -30.89
N PRO A 230 -20.37 -5.25 -32.21
CA PRO A 230 -19.79 -6.49 -32.74
C PRO A 230 -18.40 -6.80 -32.15
N ARG A 231 -17.56 -5.76 -32.01
CA ARG A 231 -16.23 -5.90 -31.41
C ARG A 231 -16.31 -6.30 -29.93
N ARG A 232 -17.27 -5.77 -29.17
CA ARG A 232 -17.49 -6.15 -27.77
C ARG A 232 -17.95 -7.60 -27.65
N VAL A 233 -18.83 -8.07 -28.54
CA VAL A 233 -19.25 -9.48 -28.60
C VAL A 233 -18.04 -10.37 -28.81
N VAL A 234 -17.22 -10.09 -29.82
CA VAL A 234 -16.00 -10.86 -30.11
C VAL A 234 -15.07 -10.87 -28.90
N ASN A 235 -14.75 -9.71 -28.31
CA ASN A 235 -13.89 -9.61 -27.12
C ASN A 235 -14.45 -10.40 -25.92
N THR A 236 -15.77 -10.37 -25.72
CA THR A 236 -16.40 -11.10 -24.62
C THR A 236 -16.36 -12.61 -24.83
N LEU A 237 -16.58 -13.09 -26.06
CA LEU A 237 -16.50 -14.51 -26.39
C LEU A 237 -15.06 -15.03 -26.36
N SER A 238 -14.08 -14.21 -26.74
CA SER A 238 -12.65 -14.55 -26.71
C SER A 238 -11.97 -14.31 -25.36
N ARG A 239 -12.70 -13.92 -24.31
CA ARG A 239 -12.17 -13.65 -22.95
C ARG A 239 -11.26 -14.76 -22.42
N LYS A 240 -11.51 -16.03 -22.77
CA LYS A 240 -10.71 -17.17 -22.30
C LYS A 240 -9.43 -17.42 -23.10
N GLN A 241 -9.28 -16.78 -24.27
CA GLN A 241 -8.17 -17.04 -25.20
C GLN A 241 -6.93 -16.20 -24.87
N HIS A 242 -7.11 -15.06 -24.19
CA HIS A 242 -6.01 -14.17 -23.80
C HIS A 242 -6.17 -13.73 -22.35
N HIS A 243 -5.07 -13.72 -21.58
CA HIS A 243 -5.06 -13.15 -20.25
C HIS A 243 -5.16 -11.62 -20.34
N ASP A 244 -6.24 -11.05 -19.80
CA ASP A 244 -6.41 -9.62 -19.61
C ASP A 244 -6.68 -9.37 -18.12
N TYR A 245 -5.74 -8.69 -17.48
CA TYR A 245 -5.78 -8.34 -16.05
C TYR A 245 -7.04 -7.57 -15.66
N SER A 246 -7.67 -6.85 -16.61
CA SER A 246 -8.96 -6.17 -16.40
C SER A 246 -10.05 -7.14 -15.93
N HIS A 247 -9.99 -8.43 -16.28
CA HIS A 247 -10.94 -9.42 -15.78
C HIS A 247 -10.78 -9.69 -14.28
N GLU A 248 -9.55 -9.73 -13.76
CA GLU A 248 -9.28 -9.89 -12.34
C GLU A 248 -9.77 -8.68 -11.54
N VAL A 249 -9.53 -7.48 -12.07
CA VAL A 249 -10.06 -6.24 -11.48
C VAL A 249 -11.58 -6.24 -11.50
N TYR A 250 -12.19 -6.64 -12.62
CA TYR A 250 -13.65 -6.75 -12.72
C TYR A 250 -14.23 -7.70 -11.68
N ASP A 251 -13.65 -8.89 -11.52
CA ASP A 251 -14.13 -9.90 -10.57
C ASP A 251 -14.05 -9.39 -9.12
N ALA A 252 -12.97 -8.68 -8.77
CA ALA A 252 -12.91 -7.98 -7.49
C ALA A 252 -14.03 -6.93 -7.39
N MET A 253 -14.13 -5.99 -8.35
CA MET A 253 -15.11 -4.89 -8.38
C MET A 253 -16.57 -5.37 -8.38
N ALA A 254 -16.87 -6.52 -8.97
CA ALA A 254 -18.20 -7.11 -9.00
C ALA A 254 -18.73 -7.39 -7.58
N GLY A 255 -17.86 -7.80 -6.65
CA GLY A 255 -18.23 -8.02 -5.24
C GLY A 255 -18.41 -6.74 -4.41
N CYS A 256 -18.32 -5.54 -4.98
CA CYS A 256 -18.58 -4.29 -4.25
C CYS A 256 -20.07 -3.94 -4.29
N LEU A 257 -20.70 -3.84 -3.11
CA LEU A 257 -22.11 -3.41 -2.97
C LEU A 257 -22.32 -1.90 -3.10
N ALA A 258 -21.25 -1.14 -3.33
CA ALA A 258 -21.28 0.32 -3.43
C ALA A 258 -21.82 1.08 -2.20
N CYS A 259 -21.83 0.46 -1.00
CA CYS A 259 -22.39 1.02 0.24
C CYS A 259 -21.64 2.23 0.84
N LYS A 260 -20.47 2.59 0.29
CA LYS A 260 -19.60 3.72 0.75
C LYS A 260 -19.05 3.64 2.17
N SER A 261 -19.19 2.53 2.91
CA SER A 261 -18.60 2.41 4.25
C SER A 261 -17.10 2.65 4.28
N CYS A 262 -16.36 2.18 3.27
CA CYS A 262 -14.93 2.41 3.14
C CYS A 262 -14.57 3.91 3.04
N ALA A 263 -15.43 4.74 2.43
CA ALA A 263 -15.18 6.17 2.30
C ALA A 263 -15.40 6.90 3.63
N GLY A 264 -16.31 6.39 4.48
CA GLY A 264 -16.60 6.97 5.80
C GLY A 264 -15.65 6.51 6.90
N GLN A 265 -15.25 5.24 6.91
CA GLN A 265 -14.50 4.64 8.01
C GLN A 265 -13.00 4.53 7.77
N CYS A 266 -12.55 4.52 6.51
CA CYS A 266 -11.12 4.47 6.24
C CYS A 266 -10.46 5.79 6.66
N PRO A 267 -9.37 5.77 7.43
CA PRO A 267 -8.68 7.00 7.84
C PRO A 267 -8.18 7.86 6.67
N VAL A 268 -7.90 7.24 5.52
CA VAL A 268 -7.50 7.93 4.28
C VAL A 268 -8.64 8.05 3.26
N LYS A 269 -9.88 7.75 3.68
CA LYS A 269 -11.12 7.95 2.90
C LYS A 269 -11.13 7.29 1.53
N VAL A 270 -10.59 6.07 1.42
CA VAL A 270 -10.65 5.28 0.17
C VAL A 270 -12.09 5.11 -0.30
N ASN A 271 -12.39 5.50 -1.53
CA ASN A 271 -13.73 5.45 -2.11
C ASN A 271 -13.81 4.40 -3.23
N VAL A 272 -14.04 3.14 -2.83
CA VAL A 272 -14.21 2.01 -3.78
C VAL A 272 -15.33 2.26 -4.79
N PRO A 273 -16.53 2.74 -4.40
CA PRO A 273 -17.61 2.98 -5.36
C PRO A 273 -17.22 3.95 -6.49
N GLN A 274 -16.42 4.97 -6.20
CA GLN A 274 -15.94 5.95 -7.18
C GLN A 274 -15.01 5.31 -8.22
N PHE A 275 -13.90 4.70 -7.81
CA PHE A 275 -12.99 4.12 -8.79
C PHE A 275 -13.56 2.87 -9.47
N ARG A 276 -14.52 2.18 -8.84
CA ARG A 276 -15.28 1.11 -9.47
C ARG A 276 -16.08 1.61 -10.66
N SER A 277 -16.81 2.73 -10.51
CA SER A 277 -17.62 3.24 -11.63
C SER A 277 -16.74 3.69 -12.79
N GLN A 278 -15.63 4.37 -12.48
CA GLN A 278 -14.63 4.78 -13.47
C GLN A 278 -14.04 3.58 -14.23
N PHE A 279 -13.60 2.55 -13.51
CA PHE A 279 -13.08 1.32 -14.11
C PHE A 279 -14.14 0.62 -14.98
N LEU A 280 -15.37 0.44 -14.46
CA LEU A 280 -16.44 -0.26 -15.18
C LEU A 280 -16.84 0.44 -16.47
N GLU A 281 -16.73 1.77 -16.52
CA GLU A 281 -16.99 2.56 -17.72
C GLU A 281 -16.01 2.18 -18.84
N VAL A 282 -14.72 2.15 -18.53
CA VAL A 282 -13.67 1.75 -19.49
C VAL A 282 -13.81 0.27 -19.85
N TYR A 283 -13.98 -0.60 -18.84
CA TYR A 283 -14.11 -2.04 -19.03
C TYR A 283 -15.28 -2.40 -19.97
N HIS A 284 -16.46 -1.81 -19.75
CA HIS A 284 -17.62 -2.06 -20.61
C HIS A 284 -17.60 -1.31 -21.94
N GLY A 285 -16.63 -0.42 -22.16
CA GLY A 285 -16.28 0.06 -23.49
C GLY A 285 -15.67 -1.03 -24.37
N ARG A 286 -15.02 -2.03 -23.76
CA ARG A 286 -14.33 -3.16 -24.43
C ARG A 286 -15.13 -4.47 -24.39
N TYR A 287 -15.86 -4.72 -23.31
CA TYR A 287 -16.59 -5.96 -23.06
C TYR A 287 -18.09 -5.71 -22.90
N LEU A 288 -18.92 -6.69 -23.27
CA LEU A 288 -20.35 -6.65 -22.98
C LEU A 288 -20.61 -6.61 -21.47
N ARG A 289 -21.68 -5.91 -21.10
CA ARG A 289 -22.27 -6.06 -19.76
C ARG A 289 -22.94 -7.43 -19.71
N ARG A 290 -22.69 -8.19 -18.64
CA ARG A 290 -23.52 -9.36 -18.37
C ARG A 290 -24.94 -8.82 -18.12
N CYS A 291 -25.90 -9.20 -18.95
CA CYS A 291 -27.30 -9.08 -18.55
C CYS A 291 -27.45 -9.91 -17.27
N ALA A 292 -28.12 -9.36 -16.26
CA ALA A 292 -28.53 -10.14 -15.11
C ALA A 292 -29.32 -11.34 -15.64
N THR A 293 -28.69 -12.51 -15.61
CA THR A 293 -29.42 -13.77 -15.70
C THR A 293 -29.95 -13.93 -14.29
N THR A 294 -31.25 -13.74 -14.13
CA THR A 294 -31.99 -14.01 -12.90
C THR A 294 -31.75 -15.43 -12.44
#